data_AF-A0A920VRC0-F1
#
_entry.id   AF-A0A920VRC0-F1
#
_cell.length_a   1.000
_cell.length_b   1.000
_cell.length_c   1.000
_cell.angle_alpha   90.00
_cell.angle_beta   90.00
_cell.angle_gamma   90.00
#
_symmetry.space_group_name_H-M   'P 1'
#
loop_
_entity.id
_entity.type
_entity.pdbx_description
1 polymer ?
#
loop_
_entity_poly.entity_id
_entity_poly.type
_entity_poly.pdbx_seq_one_letter_code
_entity_poly.pdbx_strand_id
1 'polypeptide(L)'
;MVQVVPTGPFFDKDGCLVICEQDARRVVRYEPDGSITVLVDKYGDKRLNRSNDIILHPDGSLYFTDPDKKGLEESEKNLDLLPYSESTLGGDLVLLAKDMNHPNGLGFF
;
A
#
# COMPACT_ATOMS: atom_id res chain seq x y z
N MET A 1 12.81 -10.14 12.75
CA MET A 1 11.67 -9.34 13.23
C MET A 1 11.42 -8.31 12.15
N VAL A 2 10.35 -8.46 11.36
CA VAL A 2 9.96 -7.45 10.37
C VAL A 2 9.32 -6.31 11.16
N GLN A 3 9.87 -5.10 11.05
CA GLN A 3 9.31 -3.95 11.74
C GLN A 3 8.16 -3.41 10.91
N VAL A 4 6.94 -3.66 11.37
CA VAL A 4 5.69 -3.23 10.73
C VAL A 4 5.22 -1.98 11.49
N VAL A 5 5.34 -0.79 10.87
CA VAL A 5 4.79 0.48 11.40
C VAL A 5 3.77 1.14 10.46
N PRO A 6 2.80 0.41 9.87
CA PRO A 6 1.75 1.01 9.05
C PRO A 6 0.66 1.63 9.94
N THR A 7 0.12 2.76 9.53
CA THR A 7 -1.10 3.33 10.11
C THR A 7 -2.32 2.89 9.31
N GLY A 8 -3.43 2.62 9.99
CA GLY A 8 -4.70 2.27 9.35
C GLY A 8 -4.90 0.82 8.89
N PRO A 9 -4.19 -0.22 9.38
CA PRO A 9 -4.60 -1.59 9.07
C PRO A 9 -6.04 -1.82 9.53
N PHE A 10 -6.81 -2.57 8.75
CA PHE A 10 -8.21 -2.85 9.04
C PHE A 10 -8.53 -4.32 8.76
N PHE A 11 -9.60 -4.81 9.38
CA PHE A 11 -10.19 -6.09 9.04
C PHE A 11 -11.27 -5.88 7.98
N ASP A 12 -11.22 -6.63 6.89
CA ASP A 12 -12.29 -6.62 5.90
C ASP A 12 -13.56 -7.34 6.42
N LYS A 13 -14.62 -7.34 5.61
CA LYS A 13 -15.91 -7.95 5.96
C LYS A 13 -15.83 -9.46 6.23
N ASP A 14 -14.78 -10.13 5.77
CA ASP A 14 -14.57 -11.57 5.92
C ASP A 14 -13.60 -11.88 7.09
N GLY A 15 -13.23 -10.84 7.88
CA GLY A 15 -12.36 -10.97 9.04
C GLY A 15 -10.88 -11.09 8.70
N CYS A 16 -10.47 -10.72 7.48
CA CYS A 16 -9.08 -10.79 7.04
C CYS A 16 -8.36 -9.46 7.27
N LEU A 17 -7.13 -9.52 7.76
CA LEU A 17 -6.35 -8.32 8.07
C LEU A 17 -5.69 -7.80 6.79
N VAL A 18 -6.00 -6.56 6.41
CA VAL A 18 -5.38 -5.87 5.27
C VAL A 18 -4.38 -4.85 5.79
N ILE A 19 -3.15 -4.91 5.27
CA ILE A 19 -2.01 -4.14 5.80
C ILE A 19 -0.95 -3.87 4.74
N CYS A 20 -0.24 -2.74 4.90
CA CYS A 20 0.98 -2.43 4.16
C CYS A 20 2.20 -3.06 4.83
N GLU A 21 2.99 -3.81 4.07
CA GLU A 21 4.29 -4.34 4.49
C GLU A 21 5.41 -3.51 3.87
N GLN A 22 5.84 -2.46 4.56
CA GLN A 22 6.86 -1.50 4.10
C GLN A 22 8.10 -2.19 3.52
N ASP A 23 8.71 -3.12 4.26
CA ASP A 23 9.97 -3.75 3.86
C ASP A 23 9.78 -4.82 2.76
N ALA A 24 8.62 -5.48 2.75
CA ALA A 24 8.28 -6.43 1.69
C ALA A 24 7.77 -5.75 0.41
N ARG A 25 7.49 -4.44 0.48
CA ARG A 25 7.08 -3.56 -0.62
C ARG A 25 5.77 -4.01 -1.26
N ARG A 26 4.78 -4.29 -0.42
CA ARG A 26 3.48 -4.82 -0.85
C ARG A 26 2.35 -4.49 0.12
N VAL A 27 1.14 -4.44 -0.41
CA VAL A 27 -0.11 -4.48 0.34
C VAL A 27 -0.62 -5.92 0.33
N VAL A 28 -0.96 -6.44 1.51
CA VAL A 28 -1.37 -7.84 1.68
C VAL A 28 -2.65 -7.96 2.47
N ARG A 29 -3.31 -9.09 2.26
CA ARG A 29 -4.43 -9.59 3.05
C ARG A 29 -4.00 -10.88 3.73
N TYR A 30 -4.00 -10.88 5.06
CA TYR A 30 -3.78 -12.06 5.89
C TYR A 30 -5.10 -12.81 6.05
N GLU A 31 -5.11 -14.05 5.60
CA GLU A 31 -6.25 -14.95 5.70
C GLU A 31 -6.35 -15.54 7.11
N PRO A 32 -7.54 -15.98 7.57
CA PRO A 32 -7.71 -16.54 8.91
C PRO A 32 -6.95 -17.86 9.11
N ASP A 33 -6.62 -18.56 8.03
CA ASP A 33 -5.81 -19.77 8.03
C ASP A 33 -4.29 -19.49 8.09
N GLY A 34 -3.90 -18.21 8.12
CA GLY A 34 -2.51 -17.75 8.16
C GLY A 34 -1.83 -17.64 6.80
N SER A 35 -2.52 -17.95 5.70
CA SER A 35 -2.02 -17.68 4.36
C SER A 35 -2.05 -16.17 4.04
N ILE A 36 -1.27 -15.76 3.05
CA ILE A 36 -1.10 -14.35 2.67
C ILE A 36 -1.48 -14.20 1.20
N THR A 37 -2.48 -13.35 0.95
CA THR A 37 -2.85 -12.91 -0.39
C THR A 37 -2.17 -11.57 -0.67
N VAL A 38 -1.38 -11.48 -1.73
CA VAL A 38 -0.79 -10.20 -2.18
C VAL A 38 -1.85 -9.44 -2.97
N LEU A 39 -2.24 -8.26 -2.48
CA LEU A 39 -3.20 -7.39 -3.17
C LEU A 39 -2.48 -6.50 -4.18
N VAL A 40 -1.33 -5.93 -3.78
CA VAL A 40 -0.53 -5.03 -4.62
C VAL A 40 0.94 -5.17 -4.28
N ASP A 41 1.81 -5.38 -5.26
CA ASP A 41 3.27 -5.29 -5.08
C ASP A 41 3.99 -4.47 -6.16
N LYS A 42 3.24 -4.02 -7.18
CA LYS A 42 3.76 -3.28 -8.34
C LYS A 42 2.75 -2.28 -8.89
N TYR A 43 3.29 -1.23 -9.50
CA TYR A 43 2.61 -0.33 -10.42
C TYR A 43 3.31 -0.40 -11.79
N GLY A 44 2.61 -0.93 -12.80
CA GLY A 44 3.23 -1.25 -14.08
C GLY A 44 4.33 -2.31 -13.93
N ASP A 45 5.52 -2.01 -14.46
CA ASP A 45 6.71 -2.87 -14.35
C ASP A 45 7.50 -2.66 -13.05
N LYS A 46 7.03 -1.77 -12.16
CA LYS A 46 7.83 -1.22 -11.06
C LYS A 46 7.27 -1.64 -9.72
N ARG A 47 8.17 -1.99 -8.79
CA ARG A 47 7.82 -2.34 -7.41
C ARG A 47 7.43 -1.08 -6.63
N LEU A 48 6.54 -1.21 -5.65
CA LEU A 48 6.24 -0.14 -4.69
C LEU A 48 7.53 0.32 -3.98
N ASN A 49 7.58 1.53 -3.46
CA ASN A 49 8.72 2.02 -2.68
C ASN A 49 8.75 1.32 -1.31
N ARG A 50 7.97 1.82 -0.36
CA ARG A 50 7.76 1.30 1.01
C ARG A 50 6.37 1.75 1.47
N SER A 51 5.32 1.08 0.97
CA SER A 51 3.93 1.39 1.27
C SER A 51 3.69 1.51 2.77
N ASN A 52 2.97 2.54 3.23
CA ASN A 52 2.86 2.86 4.65
C ASN A 52 1.41 2.87 5.17
N ASP A 53 0.68 3.95 4.93
CA ASP A 53 -0.69 4.10 5.44
C ASP A 53 -1.70 3.49 4.49
N ILE A 54 -2.78 2.91 5.01
CA ILE A 54 -3.88 2.34 4.23
C ILE A 54 -5.24 2.69 4.85
N ILE A 55 -6.26 2.86 4.00
CA ILE A 55 -7.65 3.03 4.43
C ILE A 55 -8.61 2.38 3.42
N LEU A 56 -9.70 1.80 3.92
CA LEU A 56 -10.82 1.32 3.10
C LEU A 56 -11.87 2.45 2.98
N HIS A 57 -12.19 2.82 1.74
CA HIS A 57 -13.30 3.72 1.45
C HIS A 57 -14.64 2.97 1.52
N PRO A 58 -15.75 3.62 1.91
CA PRO A 58 -17.06 2.95 2.02
C PRO A 58 -17.59 2.31 0.73
N ASP A 59 -17.12 2.72 -0.45
CA ASP A 59 -17.47 2.07 -1.72
C ASP A 59 -16.72 0.76 -2.00
N GLY A 60 -15.78 0.37 -1.13
CA GLY A 60 -14.97 -0.84 -1.25
C GLY A 60 -13.57 -0.63 -1.81
N SER A 61 -13.19 0.60 -2.14
CA SER A 61 -11.87 0.91 -2.72
C SER A 61 -10.82 1.10 -1.63
N LEU A 62 -9.60 0.58 -1.84
CA LEU A 62 -8.48 0.75 -0.93
C LEU A 62 -7.61 1.91 -1.37
N TYR A 63 -7.22 2.75 -0.42
CA TYR A 63 -6.27 3.83 -0.65
C TYR A 63 -5.05 3.60 0.21
N PHE A 64 -3.85 3.73 -0.36
CA PHE A 64 -2.62 3.67 0.40
C PHE A 64 -1.58 4.70 -0.05
N THR A 65 -0.62 4.97 0.84
CA THR A 65 0.54 5.85 0.57
C THR A 65 1.81 5.04 0.34
N ASP A 66 2.72 5.56 -0.49
CA ASP A 66 4.01 4.92 -0.80
C ASP A 66 5.21 5.88 -0.68
N PRO A 67 5.49 6.43 0.53
CA PRO A 67 6.26 7.66 0.67
C PRO A 67 7.78 7.49 0.78
N ASP A 68 8.26 6.33 1.23
CA ASP A 68 9.67 6.17 1.63
C ASP A 68 10.45 5.34 0.63
N LYS A 69 11.63 5.83 0.23
CA LYS A 69 12.58 5.17 -0.67
C LYS A 69 13.85 4.69 0.05
N LYS A 70 13.89 4.78 1.38
CA LYS A 70 15.04 4.41 2.19
C LYS A 70 15.41 2.95 1.97
N GLY A 71 16.68 2.70 1.69
CA GLY A 71 17.20 1.35 1.49
C GLY A 71 16.92 0.75 0.10
N LEU A 72 16.25 1.48 -0.80
CA LEU A 72 16.12 1.07 -2.20
C LEU A 72 17.42 1.32 -2.96
N GLU A 73 17.64 0.53 -4.01
CA GLU A 73 18.73 0.75 -4.95
C GLU A 73 18.48 2.03 -5.76
N GLU A 74 19.54 2.72 -6.20
CA GLU A 74 19.41 4.00 -6.92
C GLU A 74 18.60 3.86 -8.23
N SER A 75 18.71 2.71 -8.88
CA SER A 75 17.92 2.36 -10.07
C SER A 75 16.41 2.32 -9.78
N GLU A 76 16.02 2.03 -8.54
CA GLU A 76 14.63 2.00 -8.08
C GLU A 76 14.15 3.36 -7.56
N LYS A 77 15.06 4.25 -7.13
CA LYS A 77 14.71 5.58 -6.60
C LYS A 77 14.28 6.60 -7.65
N ASN A 78 14.62 6.36 -8.92
CA ASN A 78 14.20 7.16 -10.10
C ASN A 78 12.68 7.17 -10.33
N LEU A 79 11.94 6.56 -9.42
CA LEU A 79 10.49 6.58 -9.38
C LEU A 79 10.00 7.85 -8.70
N ASP A 80 9.64 8.86 -9.48
CA ASP A 80 8.61 9.82 -9.04
C ASP A 80 7.22 9.15 -9.01
N LEU A 81 7.14 7.92 -8.49
CA LEU A 81 5.89 7.32 -8.07
C LEU A 81 5.66 7.80 -6.64
N LEU A 82 5.01 8.94 -6.56
CA LEU A 82 4.14 9.22 -5.44
C LEU A 82 2.75 8.97 -6.04
N PRO A 83 1.93 8.09 -5.43
CA PRO A 83 0.63 8.61 -5.08
C PRO A 83 -0.16 7.88 -3.99
N TYR A 84 -1.20 8.57 -3.53
CA TYR A 84 -2.48 7.92 -3.24
C TYR A 84 -2.80 6.92 -4.35
N SER A 85 -2.89 5.63 -4.02
CA SER A 85 -3.30 4.66 -5.03
C SER A 85 -4.57 3.96 -4.63
N GLU A 86 -5.55 4.02 -5.53
CA GLU A 86 -6.77 3.24 -5.44
C GLU A 86 -6.43 1.82 -5.89
N SER A 87 -6.64 0.85 -5.01
CA SER A 87 -6.78 -0.56 -5.36
C SER A 87 -8.16 -0.99 -4.90
N THR A 88 -9.11 -1.11 -5.82
CA THR A 88 -10.26 -1.98 -5.54
C THR A 88 -9.73 -3.39 -5.32
N LEU A 89 -10.32 -4.18 -4.41
CA LEU A 89 -9.92 -5.57 -4.16
C LEU A 89 -9.82 -6.35 -5.49
N GLY A 90 -8.60 -6.57 -6.00
CA GLY A 90 -8.35 -7.25 -7.28
C GLY A 90 -8.53 -6.45 -8.57
N GLY A 91 -8.66 -5.12 -8.51
CA GLY A 91 -8.71 -4.24 -9.70
C GLY A 91 -7.37 -3.58 -10.04
N ASP A 92 -7.38 -2.72 -11.07
CA ASP A 92 -6.19 -1.99 -11.52
C ASP A 92 -5.71 -0.98 -10.47
N LEU A 93 -4.39 -0.92 -10.28
CA LEU A 93 -3.77 0.08 -9.41
C LEU A 93 -3.72 1.43 -10.14
N VAL A 94 -4.33 2.46 -9.55
CA VAL A 94 -4.40 3.81 -10.15
C VAL A 94 -3.55 4.81 -9.38
N LEU A 95 -2.80 5.66 -10.10
CA LEU A 95 -1.97 6.73 -9.53
C LEU A 95 -2.76 8.04 -9.39
N LEU A 96 -3.10 8.46 -8.16
CA LEU A 96 -3.96 9.62 -7.94
C LEU A 96 -3.22 10.97 -7.76
N ALA A 97 -1.99 10.99 -7.22
CA ALA A 97 -1.27 12.23 -6.93
C ALA A 97 0.26 12.05 -6.83
N LYS A 98 1.06 12.66 -7.71
CA LYS A 98 2.52 12.42 -7.76
C LYS A 98 3.45 13.52 -7.23
N ASP A 99 2.87 14.65 -6.83
CA ASP A 99 3.66 15.84 -6.48
C ASP A 99 3.56 16.13 -4.96
N MET A 100 3.76 15.11 -4.13
CA MET A 100 3.69 15.21 -2.66
C MET A 100 5.00 14.80 -1.99
N ASN A 101 5.58 15.67 -1.17
CA ASN A 101 6.76 15.29 -0.39
C ASN A 101 6.33 14.37 0.78
N HIS A 102 6.64 13.07 0.68
CA HIS A 102 6.41 12.07 1.72
C HIS A 102 4.94 11.96 2.19
N PRO A 103 3.99 11.55 1.31
CA PRO A 103 2.57 11.45 1.63
C PRO A 103 2.32 10.49 2.79
N ASN A 104 1.57 10.94 3.79
CA ASN A 104 1.24 10.17 4.98
C ASN A 104 -0.09 10.64 5.54
N GLY A 105 -0.80 9.78 6.26
CA GLY A 105 -2.16 10.04 6.73
C GLY A 105 -3.20 9.97 5.60
N LEU A 106 -4.25 9.19 5.82
CA LEU A 106 -5.40 9.07 4.91
C LEU A 106 -6.69 9.30 5.68
N GLY A 107 -7.67 9.94 5.05
CA GLY A 107 -8.96 10.20 5.66
C GLY A 107 -10.03 10.57 4.64
N PHE A 108 -11.27 10.24 4.99
CA PHE A 108 -12.48 10.65 4.28
C PHE A 108 -13.35 11.47 5.23
N PHE A 109 -14.18 12.34 4.66
CA PHE A 109 -15.09 13.22 5.39
C PHE A 109 -16.55 12.93 5.05
#